data_AF-A0A968YR49-F1
#
_entry.id   AF-A0A968YR49-F1
#
_cell.length_a   1.000
_cell.length_b   1.000
_cell.length_c   1.000
_cell.angle_alpha   90.00
_cell.angle_beta   90.00
_cell.angle_gamma   90.00
#
_symmetry.space_group_name_H-M   'P 1'
#
loop_
_entity.id
_entity.type
_entity.pdbx_description
1 polymer ?
#
loop_
_entity_poly.entity_id
_entity_poly.type
_entity_poly.pdbx_seq_one_letter_code
_entity_poly.pdbx_strand_id
1 'polypeptide(L)' 'MHSVTLRSHVGSDGILKLEVPGVRDVEVEVTVTVKLPILESRQGWQPGFFEELVGSWEGELIRPD' A
#
# COMPACT_ATOMS: atom_id res chain seq x y z
N MET A 1 27.73 13.01 3.67
CA MET A 1 26.41 12.34 3.72
C MET A 1 26.38 11.30 2.60
N HIS A 2 26.29 10.02 2.92
CA HIS A 2 26.18 8.94 1.93
C HIS A 2 24.85 8.25 2.21
N SER A 3 23.98 8.17 1.19
CA SER A 3 22.65 7.58 1.32
C SER A 3 22.62 6.25 0.58
N VAL A 4 22.17 5.20 1.26
CA VAL A 4 21.96 3.87 0.68
C VAL A 4 20.46 3.60 0.67
N THR A 5 19.87 3.48 -0.52
CA THR A 5 18.45 3.16 -0.68
C THR A 5 18.29 1.67 -0.93
N LEU A 6 17.83 0.93 0.08
CA LEU A 6 17.52 -0.49 -0.04
C LEU A 6 16.01 -0.70 -0.24
N ARG A 7 15.62 -1.41 -1.31
CA ARG A 7 14.27 -1.96 -1.44
C ARG A 7 14.30 -3.40 -0.97
N SER A 8 13.64 -3.69 0.15
CA SER A 8 13.58 -5.04 0.71
C SER A 8 12.14 -5.40 1.04
N HIS A 9 11.81 -6.68 0.91
CA HIS A 9 10.51 -7.22 1.24
C HIS A 9 10.55 -7.77 2.67
N VAL A 10 9.63 -7.30 3.51
CA VAL A 10 9.48 -7.81 4.88
C VAL A 10 8.76 -9.16 4.81
N GLY A 11 9.40 -10.18 5.36
CA GLY A 11 8.87 -11.55 5.37
C GLY A 11 7.67 -11.71 6.29
N SER A 12 7.14 -12.94 6.37
CA SER A 12 6.04 -13.28 7.28
C SER A 12 6.39 -13.15 8.76
N ASP A 13 7.68 -13.01 9.10
CA ASP A 13 8.17 -12.74 10.44
C ASP A 13 8.05 -11.26 10.85
N GLY A 14 7.76 -10.37 9.90
CA GLY A 14 7.63 -8.94 10.16
C GLY A 14 8.97 -8.21 10.36
N ILE A 15 10.11 -8.85 10.06
CA ILE A 15 11.44 -8.30 10.36
C ILE A 15 12.11 -7.80 9.09
N LEU A 16 12.50 -6.52 9.08
CA LEU A 16 13.36 -5.94 8.05
C LEU A 16 14.84 -6.08 8.47
N LYS A 17 15.61 -6.91 7.77
CA LYS A 17 17.06 -7.03 7.96
C LYS A 17 17.80 -6.05 7.04
N LEU A 18 18.66 -5.20 7.62
CA LEU A 18 19.52 -4.27 6.90
C LEU A 18 20.98 -4.71 7.06
N GLU A 19 21.63 -5.05 5.96
CA GLU A 19 23.06 -5.36 5.93
C GLU A 19 23.81 -4.18 5.29
N VAL A 20 24.78 -3.62 6.03
CA VAL A 20 25.57 -2.46 5.57
C VAL A 20 27.02 -2.92 5.32
N PRO A 21 27.36 -3.32 4.09
CA PRO A 21 28.72 -3.75 3.77
C PRO A 21 29.69 -2.55 3.79
N GLY A 22 30.92 -2.79 4.24
CA GLY A 22 32.02 -1.82 4.16
C GLY A 22 32.21 -0.91 5.38
N VAL A 23 31.34 -1.00 6.39
CA VAL A 23 31.51 -0.33 7.68
C VAL A 23 32.22 -1.29 8.64
N ARG A 24 33.39 -0.91 9.16
CA ARG A 24 34.17 -1.67 10.16
C ARG A 24 34.83 -0.73 11.14
N ASP A 25 34.76 -1.06 12.43
CA ASP A 25 35.42 -0.34 13.53
C ASP A 25 35.19 1.18 13.55
N VAL A 26 33.98 1.61 13.18
CA VAL A 26 33.56 3.02 13.21
C VAL A 26 32.16 3.16 13.79
N GLU A 27 31.92 4.29 14.44
CA GLU A 27 30.58 4.68 14.90
C GLU A 27 29.76 5.18 13.71
N VAL A 28 28.51 4.71 13.58
CA VAL A 28 27.64 5.07 12.46
C VAL A 28 26.26 5.43 12.98
N GLU A 29 25.78 6.60 12.57
CA GLU A 29 24.39 7.03 12.74
C GLU A 29 23.55 6.54 11.56
N VAL A 30 22.47 5.81 11.84
CA VAL A 30 21.57 5.24 10.83
C VAL A 30 20.16 5.77 11.03
N THR A 31 19.63 6.46 10.01
CA THR A 31 18.25 6.94 9.99
C THR A 31 17.41 6.07 9.05
N VAL A 32 16.40 5.40 9.59
CA VAL A 32 15.49 4.55 8.82
C VAL A 32 14.12 5.22 8.71
N THR A 33 13.69 5.49 7.47
CA THR A 33 12.35 6.01 7.19
C THR A 33 11.52 4.92 6.52
N VAL A 34 10.54 4.38 7.25
CA VAL A 34 9.62 3.36 6.72
C VAL A 34 8.40 4.05 6.14
N LYS A 35 8.17 3.88 4.83
CA LYS A 35 6.89 4.21 4.18
C LYS A 35 6.17 2.91 3.89
N LEU A 36 5.12 2.64 4.66
CA LEU A 36 4.23 1.54 4.35
C LEU A 36 3.51 1.85 3.04
N PRO A 37 3.36 0.89 2.11
CA PRO A 37 2.44 1.06 1.01
C PRO A 37 1.07 1.33 1.62
N ILE A 38 0.52 2.50 1.34
CA ILE A 38 -0.90 2.73 1.55
C ILE A 38 -1.55 1.75 0.56
N LEU A 39 -2.01 0.61 1.07
CA LEU A 39 -3.09 -0.08 0.39
C LEU A 39 -4.20 0.95 0.39
N GLU A 40 -4.35 1.68 -0.71
CA GLU A 40 -5.64 2.29 -0.98
C GLU A 40 -6.61 1.13 -0.93
N SER A 41 -7.33 1.05 0.18
CA SER A 41 -8.41 0.11 0.31
C SER A 41 -9.32 0.43 -0.86
N ARG A 42 -9.30 -0.42 -1.90
CA ARG A 42 -10.35 -0.49 -2.92
C ARG A 42 -11.65 -1.00 -2.28
N GLN A 43 -11.98 -0.51 -1.08
CA GLN A 43 -13.24 -0.74 -0.36
C GLN A 43 -14.28 0.33 -0.71
N GLY A 44 -13.91 1.34 -1.51
CA GLY A 44 -14.87 2.27 -2.10
C GLY A 44 -15.30 1.83 -3.50
N TRP A 45 -16.54 2.15 -3.85
CA TRP A 45 -16.96 2.19 -5.25
C TRP A 45 -16.02 3.09 -6.05
N GLN A 46 -15.75 2.70 -7.29
CA GLN A 46 -14.92 3.52 -8.18
C GLN A 46 -15.57 4.90 -8.35
N PRO A 47 -14.80 6.00 -8.41
CA PRO A 47 -15.35 7.30 -8.81
C PRO A 47 -16.08 7.14 -10.15
N GLY A 48 -17.33 7.57 -10.28
CA GLY A 48 -18.15 7.32 -11.47
C GLY A 48 -19.19 6.19 -11.32
N PHE A 49 -19.03 5.30 -10.35
CA PHE A 49 -19.89 4.11 -10.22
C PHE A 49 -21.37 4.45 -10.00
N PHE A 50 -21.66 5.46 -9.18
CA PHE A 50 -23.04 5.88 -8.94
C PHE A 50 -23.55 6.81 -10.02
N GLU A 51 -22.68 7.57 -10.68
CA GLU A 51 -23.06 8.42 -11.80
C GLU A 51 -23.51 7.61 -13.03
N GLU A 52 -22.93 6.42 -13.28
CA GLU A 52 -23.37 5.52 -14.35
C GLU A 52 -24.69 4.79 -14.01
N LEU A 53 -24.92 4.46 -12.73
CA LEU A 53 -26.05 3.63 -12.28
C LEU A 53 -27.33 4.39 -11.94
N VAL A 54 -27.28 5.72 -11.79
CA VAL A 54 -28.48 6.54 -11.59
C VAL A 54 -29.29 6.54 -12.89
N GLY A 55 -30.26 5.62 -12.96
CA GLY A 55 -31.18 5.49 -14.09
C GLY A 55 -31.00 4.22 -14.93
N SER A 56 -30.06 3.33 -14.61
CA SER A 56 -29.84 2.07 -15.36
C SER A 56 -30.86 0.97 -15.08
N TRP A 57 -31.92 1.26 -14.33
CA TRP A 57 -33.02 0.32 -14.15
C TRP A 57 -33.91 0.33 -15.39
N GLU A 58 -33.67 -0.62 -16.31
CA GLU A 58 -34.55 -0.89 -17.44
C GLU A 58 -35.65 -1.87 -16.99
N GLY A 59 -36.80 -1.34 -16.58
CA GLY A 59 -38.00 -2.13 -16.26
C GLY A 59 -38.71 -1.74 -14.95
N GLU A 60 -39.92 -2.23 -14.78
CA GLU A 60 -40.76 -2.02 -13.59
C GLU A 60 -40.45 -3.07 -12.52
N LEU A 61 -40.29 -2.66 -11.26
CA LEU A 61 -40.06 -3.59 -10.14
C LEU A 61 -41.36 -4.33 -9.81
N ILE A 62 -41.48 -5.56 -10.32
CA ILE A 62 -42.63 -6.42 -10.04
C ILE A 62 -42.42 -7.10 -8.69
N ARG A 63 -43.33 -6.85 -7.73
CA ARG A 63 -43.39 -7.62 -6.48
C ARG A 63 -44.04 -8.98 -6.79
N PRO A 64 -43.40 -10.11 -6.46
CA PRO A 64 -44.06 -11.42 -6.56
C PRO A 64 -45.13 -11.58 -5.47
N ASP A 65 -46.24 -12.21 -5.84
CA ASP A 65 -47.33 -12.63 -4.94
C ASP A 65 -46.93 -13.83 -4.05
#